data_AF-A0A840FPW4-F1
#
_entry.id   AF-A0A840FPW4-F1
#
_cell.length_a   1.000
_cell.length_b   1.000
_cell.length_c   1.000
_cell.angle_alpha   90.00
_cell.angle_beta   90.00
_cell.angle_gamma   90.00
#
_symmetry.space_group_name_H-M   'P 1'
#
loop_
_entity.id
_entity.type
_entity.pdbx_description
1 polymer ?
#
loop_
_entity_poly.entity_id
_entity_poly.type
_entity_poly.pdbx_seq_one_letter_code
_entity_poly.pdbx_strand_id
1 'polypeptide(L)'
;MQALPELLLASAPKGGYSIEQIEADATNFVLLSDNCGMKDLHRRWVANHLKNKARELRYFLELIADGSLQSRQSFQAQQPVPDNVYQRVIYGFSGFANSVQSLKDSFETATGDALTWGEIGKLRHGIFIKEARNAATHDGNPVVNGWVDGEYYTLGKIIRLDAKDKVVTIEPPLLPVVRVCSEFAEDLCTLMAHKLGDHCGRSDLTGAFLAESMLDDFFDSSLVPEFAKELLRGQKKQSLLALQQSNHDPITDAITELTQVASYCASSP
;
A
#
# COMPACT_ATOMS: atom_id res chain seq x y z
N MET A 1 15.51 -39.94 20.57
CA MET A 1 15.40 -40.43 19.18
C MET A 1 13.98 -40.94 18.99
N GLN A 2 13.08 -40.07 18.52
CA GLN A 2 11.68 -40.38 18.22
C GLN A 2 11.27 -39.50 17.04
N ALA A 3 10.72 -40.16 16.02
CA ALA A 3 10.32 -39.58 14.74
C ALA A 3 8.87 -39.09 14.77
N LEU A 4 8.57 -38.09 13.94
CA LEU A 4 7.24 -37.66 13.45
C LEU A 4 7.48 -36.55 12.38
N PRO A 5 6.59 -36.34 11.39
CA PRO A 5 6.41 -37.22 10.23
C PRO A 5 6.48 -36.50 8.86
N GLU A 6 6.62 -37.32 7.81
CA GLU A 6 6.30 -37.06 6.42
C GLU A 6 4.92 -36.41 6.24
N LEU A 7 4.87 -35.15 5.81
CA LEU A 7 3.65 -34.53 5.27
C LEU A 7 4.00 -33.21 4.56
N LEU A 8 4.66 -33.31 3.40
CA LEU A 8 4.71 -32.21 2.40
C LEU A 8 5.13 -32.69 0.99
N LEU A 9 5.08 -33.99 0.72
CA LEU A 9 5.33 -34.58 -0.60
C LEU A 9 4.09 -35.33 -1.09
N ALA A 10 3.01 -34.61 -1.38
CA ALA A 10 1.86 -35.20 -2.07
C ALA A 10 1.15 -34.16 -2.92
N SER A 11 1.67 -33.96 -4.15
CA SER A 11 0.94 -33.66 -5.40
C SER A 11 1.83 -32.94 -6.43
N ALA A 12 3.01 -33.50 -6.72
CA ALA A 12 3.69 -33.16 -7.97
C ALA A 12 3.06 -34.01 -9.10
N PRO A 13 2.63 -33.43 -10.24
CA PRO A 13 2.20 -34.22 -11.37
C PRO A 13 3.39 -35.07 -11.86
N LYS A 14 3.19 -36.39 -11.93
CA LYS A 14 4.15 -37.35 -12.48
C LYS A 14 4.22 -37.17 -14.00
N GLY A 15 5.01 -36.19 -14.43
CA GLY A 15 5.36 -35.94 -15.82
C GLY A 15 6.65 -35.14 -15.84
N GLY A 16 7.79 -35.82 -15.81
CA GLY A 16 9.08 -35.15 -15.94
C GLY A 16 9.24 -34.66 -17.37
N TYR A 17 9.33 -33.34 -17.56
CA TYR A 17 9.80 -32.76 -18.81
C TYR A 17 11.27 -33.16 -19.00
N SER A 18 11.63 -33.66 -20.18
CA SER A 18 13.04 -33.91 -20.50
C SER A 18 13.79 -32.57 -20.64
N ILE A 19 15.09 -32.56 -20.38
CA ILE A 19 15.94 -31.37 -20.57
C ILE A 19 15.83 -30.86 -22.02
N GLU A 20 15.65 -31.76 -22.99
CA GLU A 20 15.46 -31.45 -24.40
C GLU A 20 14.11 -30.75 -24.68
N GLN A 21 13.04 -31.05 -23.92
CA GLN A 21 11.77 -30.33 -24.01
C GLN A 21 11.88 -28.91 -23.42
N ILE A 22 12.67 -28.73 -22.37
CA ILE A 22 12.94 -27.42 -21.75
C ILE A 22 13.75 -26.52 -22.69
N GLU A 23 14.69 -27.09 -23.46
CA GLU A 23 15.49 -26.36 -24.44
C GLU A 23 14.71 -26.02 -25.73
N ALA A 24 13.79 -26.90 -26.17
CA ALA A 24 12.93 -26.62 -27.31
C ALA A 24 11.97 -25.45 -27.03
N ASP A 25 11.36 -25.40 -25.85
CA ASP A 25 10.44 -24.33 -25.45
C ASP A 25 11.15 -23.00 -25.17
N ALA A 26 12.42 -23.02 -24.74
CA ALA A 26 13.23 -21.82 -24.50
C ALA A 26 13.43 -20.95 -25.76
N THR A 27 13.32 -21.54 -26.96
CA THR A 27 13.54 -20.84 -28.23
C THR A 27 12.39 -19.90 -28.63
N ASN A 28 11.23 -19.98 -27.97
CA ASN A 28 10.08 -19.10 -28.18
C ASN A 28 9.92 -17.99 -27.13
N PHE A 29 10.88 -17.85 -26.20
CA PHE A 29 10.80 -16.83 -25.16
C PHE A 29 11.29 -15.48 -25.68
N VAL A 30 10.34 -14.55 -25.82
CA VAL A 30 10.61 -13.14 -26.10
C VAL A 30 11.36 -12.55 -24.90
N LEU A 31 12.68 -12.45 -25.04
CA LEU A 31 13.49 -11.55 -24.23
C LEU A 31 13.01 -10.13 -24.50
N LEU A 32 12.36 -9.51 -23.50
CA LEU A 32 11.88 -8.14 -23.58
C LEU A 32 13.07 -7.18 -23.73
N SER A 33 13.24 -6.61 -24.93
CA SER A 33 14.33 -5.69 -25.25
C SER A 33 14.18 -4.31 -24.56
N ASP A 34 15.08 -4.05 -23.63
CA ASP A 34 15.87 -2.85 -23.26
C ASP A 34 15.34 -1.40 -23.25
N ASN A 35 14.08 -1.10 -23.56
CA ASN A 35 13.50 0.20 -23.15
C ASN A 35 11.97 0.20 -23.01
N CYS A 36 11.29 -0.68 -23.75
CA CYS A 36 9.88 -1.00 -23.50
C CYS A 36 9.74 -1.87 -22.24
N GLY A 37 10.70 -2.77 -22.00
CA GLY A 37 10.66 -3.73 -20.88
C GLY A 37 10.78 -3.12 -19.48
N MET A 38 11.57 -2.06 -19.28
CA MET A 38 11.78 -1.51 -17.93
C MET A 38 10.58 -0.75 -17.37
N LYS A 39 9.83 -0.05 -18.23
CA LYS A 39 8.59 0.61 -17.80
C LYS A 39 7.53 -0.42 -17.44
N ASP A 40 7.33 -1.43 -18.27
CA ASP A 40 6.34 -2.48 -17.97
C ASP A 40 6.72 -3.32 -16.75
N LEU A 41 8.02 -3.60 -16.56
CA LEU A 41 8.53 -4.24 -15.35
C LEU A 41 8.26 -3.39 -14.10
N HIS A 42 8.48 -2.07 -14.19
CA HIS A 42 8.17 -1.15 -13.09
C HIS A 42 6.67 -1.10 -12.79
N ARG A 43 5.81 -1.04 -13.81
CA ARG A 43 4.35 -1.06 -13.64
C ARG A 43 3.89 -2.35 -12.93
N ARG A 44 4.41 -3.50 -13.35
CA ARG A 44 4.13 -4.81 -12.73
C ARG A 44 4.65 -4.88 -11.30
N TRP A 45 5.84 -4.33 -11.04
CA TRP A 45 6.39 -4.23 -9.69
C TRP A 45 5.46 -3.42 -8.77
N VAL A 46 5.03 -2.23 -9.22
CA VAL A 46 4.11 -1.40 -8.45
C VAL A 46 2.77 -2.09 -8.23
N ALA A 47 2.21 -2.76 -9.25
CA ALA A 47 0.98 -3.55 -9.12
C ALA A 47 1.11 -4.59 -7.99
N ASN A 48 2.22 -5.35 -7.96
CA ASN A 48 2.52 -6.34 -6.92
C ASN A 48 2.61 -5.76 -5.49
N HIS A 49 2.85 -4.45 -5.35
CA HIS A 49 2.94 -3.77 -4.06
C HIS A 49 1.70 -2.96 -3.71
N LEU A 50 0.73 -2.84 -4.60
CA LEU A 50 -0.44 -1.98 -4.39
C LEU A 50 -1.26 -2.42 -3.16
N LYS A 51 -1.39 -3.74 -2.93
CA LYS A 51 -2.00 -4.28 -1.70
C LYS A 51 -1.27 -3.82 -0.43
N ASN A 52 0.05 -3.73 -0.48
CA ASN A 52 0.84 -3.28 0.68
C ASN A 52 0.63 -1.78 0.94
N LYS A 53 0.38 -0.99 -0.10
CA LYS A 53 0.00 0.41 0.06
C LYS A 53 -1.39 0.59 0.67
N ALA A 54 -2.34 -0.31 0.35
CA ALA A 54 -3.63 -0.34 1.05
C ALA A 54 -3.46 -0.71 2.54
N ARG A 55 -2.57 -1.67 2.86
CA ARG A 55 -2.22 -2.01 4.25
C ARG A 55 -1.55 -0.88 5.00
N GLU A 56 -0.68 -0.12 4.34
CA GLU A 56 -0.03 1.05 4.94
C GLU A 56 -1.05 2.12 5.32
N LEU A 57 -2.02 2.42 4.44
CA LEU A 57 -3.15 3.30 4.76
C LEU A 57 -3.92 2.79 5.98
N ARG A 58 -4.25 1.49 5.99
CA ARG A 58 -4.96 0.85 7.11
C ARG A 58 -4.18 0.95 8.41
N TYR A 59 -2.89 0.67 8.39
CA TYR A 59 -2.03 0.75 9.57
C TYR A 59 -2.08 2.13 10.23
N PHE A 60 -1.97 3.20 9.43
CA PHE A 60 -2.07 4.56 9.97
C PHE A 60 -3.48 4.90 10.46
N LEU A 61 -4.52 4.38 9.79
CA LEU A 61 -5.90 4.54 10.26
C LEU A 61 -6.10 3.85 11.62
N GLU A 62 -5.61 2.62 11.79
CA GLU A 62 -5.66 1.88 13.05
C GLU A 62 -4.90 2.61 14.17
N LEU A 63 -3.74 3.21 13.87
CA LEU A 63 -3.02 4.06 14.84
C LEU A 63 -3.85 5.26 15.31
N ILE A 64 -4.56 5.93 14.40
CA ILE A 64 -5.45 7.03 14.74
C ILE A 64 -6.62 6.52 15.60
N ALA A 65 -7.27 5.44 15.17
CA ALA A 65 -8.42 4.87 15.86
C ALA A 65 -8.08 4.40 17.27
N ASP A 66 -6.98 3.66 17.44
CA ASP A 66 -6.50 3.20 18.73
C ASP A 66 -6.11 4.36 19.65
N GLY A 67 -5.44 5.38 19.11
CA GLY A 67 -5.09 6.59 19.85
C GLY A 67 -6.33 7.34 20.34
N SER A 68 -7.31 7.55 19.46
CA SER A 68 -8.58 8.18 19.82
C SER A 68 -9.38 7.36 20.85
N LEU A 69 -9.43 6.03 20.70
CA LEU A 69 -10.11 5.16 21.66
C LEU A 69 -9.47 5.23 23.05
N GLN A 70 -8.14 5.13 23.14
CA GLN A 70 -7.42 5.23 24.41
C GLN A 70 -7.60 6.61 25.06
N SER A 71 -7.52 7.69 24.27
CA SER A 71 -7.77 9.05 24.75
C SER A 71 -9.17 9.21 25.34
N ARG A 72 -10.21 8.72 24.65
CA ARG A 72 -11.58 8.71 25.17
C ARG A 72 -11.71 7.93 26.47
N GLN A 73 -11.12 6.74 26.55
CA GLN A 73 -11.17 5.90 27.74
C GLN A 73 -10.50 6.58 28.94
N SER A 74 -9.33 7.20 28.73
CA SER A 74 -8.64 7.98 29.77
C SER A 74 -9.49 9.17 30.23
N PHE A 75 -10.11 9.90 29.31
CA PHE A 75 -11.01 11.01 29.64
C PHE A 75 -12.20 10.55 30.50
N GLN A 76 -12.88 9.47 30.09
CA GLN A 76 -14.00 8.89 30.84
C GLN A 76 -13.59 8.39 32.23
N ALA A 77 -12.37 7.85 32.35
CA ALA A 77 -11.79 7.43 33.62
C ALA A 77 -11.21 8.58 34.45
N GLN A 78 -11.28 9.83 33.97
CA GLN A 78 -10.67 11.02 34.59
C GLN A 78 -9.16 10.85 34.84
N GLN A 79 -8.48 10.14 33.94
CA GLN A 79 -7.04 9.91 33.97
C GLN A 79 -6.33 10.80 32.95
N PRO A 80 -5.06 11.17 33.20
CA PRO A 80 -4.26 11.86 32.21
C PRO A 80 -4.09 10.99 30.95
N VAL A 81 -4.21 11.60 29.79
CA VAL A 81 -3.91 10.94 28.50
C VAL A 81 -2.38 10.92 28.33
N PRO A 82 -1.75 9.74 28.18
CA PRO A 82 -0.31 9.66 27.96
C PRO A 82 0.14 10.31 26.64
N ASP A 83 1.33 10.92 26.61
CA ASP A 83 1.84 11.63 25.43
C ASP A 83 1.93 10.74 24.17
N ASN A 84 2.25 9.47 24.33
CA ASN A 84 2.34 8.53 23.22
C ASN A 84 0.98 8.27 22.54
N VAL A 85 -0.15 8.50 23.23
CA VAL A 85 -1.50 8.38 22.67
C VAL A 85 -1.77 9.52 21.69
N TYR A 86 -1.45 10.75 22.10
CA TYR A 86 -1.55 11.93 21.24
C TYR A 86 -0.64 11.82 20.01
N GLN A 87 0.59 11.33 20.20
CA GLN A 87 1.54 11.13 19.10
C GLN A 87 1.04 10.13 18.06
N ARG A 88 0.35 9.05 18.48
CA ARG A 88 -0.27 8.10 17.55
C ARG A 88 -1.29 8.78 16.64
N VAL A 89 -2.09 9.70 17.17
CA VAL A 89 -3.12 10.39 16.38
C VAL A 89 -2.48 11.40 15.41
N ILE A 90 -1.52 12.22 15.84
CA ILE A 90 -0.89 13.20 14.94
C ILE A 90 -0.01 12.54 13.89
N TYR A 91 0.90 11.67 14.32
CA TYR A 91 1.82 11.03 13.39
C TYR A 91 1.07 10.01 12.53
N GLY A 92 0.05 9.35 13.10
CA GLY A 92 -0.90 8.55 12.36
C GLY A 92 -1.61 9.36 11.28
N PHE A 93 -2.15 10.56 11.60
CA PHE A 93 -2.78 11.42 10.61
C PHE A 93 -1.82 11.84 9.49
N SER A 94 -0.59 12.23 9.84
CA SER A 94 0.43 12.60 8.85
C SER A 94 0.80 11.42 7.93
N GLY A 95 1.00 10.23 8.52
CA GLY A 95 1.27 9.00 7.77
C GLY A 95 0.08 8.60 6.88
N PHE A 96 -1.13 8.66 7.43
CA PHE A 96 -2.38 8.41 6.71
C PHE A 96 -2.50 9.32 5.49
N ALA A 97 -2.39 10.63 5.66
CA ALA A 97 -2.53 11.59 4.58
C ALA A 97 -1.47 11.40 3.48
N ASN A 98 -0.24 11.01 3.83
CA ASN A 98 0.81 10.69 2.86
C ASN A 98 0.63 9.33 2.18
N SER A 99 0.06 8.35 2.88
CA SER A 99 -0.26 7.06 2.28
C SER A 99 -1.35 7.18 1.19
N VAL A 100 -2.27 8.15 1.31
CA VAL A 100 -3.24 8.50 0.26
C VAL A 100 -2.55 8.93 -1.03
N GLN A 101 -1.57 9.85 -0.94
CA GLN A 101 -0.77 10.27 -2.10
C GLN A 101 -0.01 9.07 -2.70
N SER A 102 0.60 8.24 -1.84
CA SER A 102 1.34 7.06 -2.28
C SER A 102 0.44 6.05 -3.00
N LEU A 103 -0.78 5.82 -2.50
CA LEU A 103 -1.79 4.97 -3.12
C LEU A 103 -2.25 5.52 -4.47
N LYS A 104 -2.54 6.82 -4.53
CA LYS A 104 -2.93 7.51 -5.76
C LYS A 104 -1.86 7.36 -6.85
N ASP A 105 -0.60 7.59 -6.52
CA ASP A 105 0.51 7.53 -7.48
C ASP A 105 0.84 6.07 -7.86
N SER A 106 0.71 5.14 -6.92
CA SER A 106 0.90 3.70 -7.19
C SER A 106 -0.20 3.16 -8.11
N PHE A 107 -1.45 3.61 -7.93
CA PHE A 107 -2.55 3.30 -8.84
C PHE A 107 -2.21 3.76 -10.25
N GLU A 108 -1.89 5.04 -10.42
CA GLU A 108 -1.57 5.62 -11.73
C GLU A 108 -0.39 4.94 -12.41
N THR A 109 0.64 4.63 -11.65
CA THR A 109 1.81 3.91 -12.17
C THR A 109 1.43 2.50 -12.60
N ALA A 110 0.70 1.73 -11.80
CA ALA A 110 0.32 0.36 -12.15
C ALA A 110 -0.62 0.31 -13.37
N THR A 111 -1.70 1.09 -13.33
CA THR A 111 -2.79 0.99 -14.31
C THR A 111 -2.52 1.77 -15.59
N GLY A 112 -1.75 2.86 -15.50
CA GLY A 112 -1.63 3.88 -16.54
C GLY A 112 -2.77 4.92 -16.51
N ASP A 113 -3.78 4.70 -15.66
CA ASP A 113 -4.96 5.57 -15.56
C ASP A 113 -4.84 6.50 -14.36
N ALA A 114 -5.22 7.76 -14.54
CA ALA A 114 -5.13 8.74 -13.47
C ALA A 114 -6.26 8.57 -12.44
N LEU A 115 -5.89 8.51 -11.17
CA LEU A 115 -6.79 8.85 -10.06
C LEU A 115 -6.48 10.28 -9.63
N THR A 116 -7.30 11.24 -10.05
CA THR A 116 -6.96 12.66 -9.86
C THR A 116 -7.38 13.17 -8.49
N TRP A 117 -6.67 14.19 -7.98
CA TRP A 117 -7.12 14.94 -6.81
C TRP A 117 -8.48 15.63 -7.00
N GLY A 118 -8.91 15.86 -8.24
CA GLY A 118 -10.24 16.35 -8.56
C GLY A 118 -11.35 15.33 -8.33
N GLU A 119 -11.06 14.04 -8.49
CA GLU A 119 -11.96 12.94 -8.12
C GLU A 119 -11.94 12.70 -6.61
N ILE A 120 -10.74 12.59 -6.02
CA ILE A 120 -10.57 12.38 -4.58
C ILE A 120 -11.21 13.53 -3.79
N GLY A 121 -11.12 14.77 -4.27
CA GLY A 121 -11.74 15.93 -3.64
C GLY A 121 -13.27 15.90 -3.58
N LYS A 122 -13.94 15.06 -4.38
CA LYS A 122 -15.41 14.90 -4.33
C LYS A 122 -15.88 13.93 -3.25
N LEU A 123 -14.96 13.15 -2.67
CA LEU A 123 -15.25 12.23 -1.57
C LEU A 123 -15.50 13.00 -0.26
N ARG A 124 -16.13 12.36 0.73
CA ARG A 124 -16.28 12.98 2.06
C ARG A 124 -14.91 13.33 2.60
N HIS A 125 -14.75 14.59 3.03
CA HIS A 125 -13.50 15.16 3.54
C HIS A 125 -12.33 15.17 2.55
N GLY A 126 -12.53 14.87 1.27
CA GLY A 126 -11.44 14.73 0.30
C GLY A 126 -10.63 16.02 0.08
N ILE A 127 -11.30 17.16 0.03
CA ILE A 127 -10.63 18.48 -0.03
C ILE A 127 -9.80 18.71 1.23
N PHE A 128 -10.37 18.42 2.41
CA PHE A 128 -9.67 18.59 3.67
C PHE A 128 -8.41 17.73 3.73
N ILE A 129 -8.51 16.42 3.45
CA ILE A 129 -7.36 15.50 3.48
C ILE A 129 -6.27 15.94 2.50
N LYS A 130 -6.64 16.32 1.28
CA LYS A 130 -5.68 16.82 0.28
C LYS A 130 -4.90 18.03 0.79
N GLU A 131 -5.61 19.05 1.26
CA GLU A 131 -4.96 20.29 1.66
C GLU A 131 -4.22 20.14 3.00
N ALA A 132 -4.77 19.36 3.93
CA ALA A 132 -4.14 19.01 5.19
C ALA A 132 -2.82 18.26 4.99
N ARG A 133 -2.77 17.31 4.06
CA ARG A 133 -1.53 16.63 3.66
C ARG A 133 -0.47 17.65 3.27
N ASN A 134 -0.84 18.62 2.42
CA ASN A 134 0.11 19.61 1.95
C ASN A 134 0.56 20.56 3.05
N ALA A 135 -0.35 20.97 3.94
CA ALA A 135 -0.02 21.78 5.11
C ALA A 135 0.98 21.05 6.04
N ALA A 136 0.74 19.77 6.31
CA ALA A 136 1.63 18.97 7.14
C ALA A 136 3.00 18.75 6.49
N THR A 137 3.04 18.37 5.21
CA THR A 137 4.28 17.97 4.53
C THR A 137 5.14 19.14 4.07
N HIS A 138 4.54 20.21 3.54
CA HIS A 138 5.27 21.32 2.94
C HIS A 138 5.49 22.48 3.92
N ASP A 139 4.55 22.68 4.84
CA ASP A 139 4.58 23.84 5.71
C ASP A 139 4.92 23.46 7.17
N GLY A 140 5.00 22.17 7.48
CA GLY A 140 5.24 21.66 8.84
C GLY A 140 4.09 21.94 9.81
N ASN A 141 2.87 22.18 9.31
CA ASN A 141 1.75 22.58 10.13
C ASN A 141 1.16 21.38 10.90
N PRO A 142 1.03 21.45 12.25
CA PRO A 142 0.36 20.41 13.03
C PRO A 142 -1.17 20.48 12.79
N VAL A 143 -1.65 19.77 11.77
CA VAL A 143 -3.08 19.78 11.38
C VAL A 143 -3.99 19.35 12.53
N VAL A 144 -3.59 18.35 13.32
CA VAL A 144 -4.33 17.95 14.52
C VAL A 144 -3.75 18.72 15.70
N ASN A 145 -4.50 19.73 16.17
CA ASN A 145 -4.05 20.70 17.16
C ASN A 145 -5.09 20.97 18.26
N GLY A 146 -6.20 20.22 18.27
CA GLY A 146 -7.26 20.31 19.27
C GLY A 146 -7.53 19.00 19.98
N TRP A 147 -7.93 19.13 21.25
CA TRP A 147 -8.43 18.03 22.04
C TRP A 147 -9.63 18.51 22.87
N VAL A 148 -10.77 17.84 22.73
CA VAL A 148 -12.03 18.18 23.42
C VAL A 148 -12.70 16.88 23.83
N ASP A 149 -12.98 16.74 25.12
CA ASP A 149 -13.72 15.59 25.70
C ASP A 149 -13.18 14.21 25.29
N GLY A 150 -11.85 14.06 25.24
CA GLY A 150 -11.20 12.81 24.83
C GLY A 150 -11.02 12.62 23.32
N GLU A 151 -11.51 13.54 22.50
CA GLU A 151 -11.46 13.47 21.04
C GLU A 151 -10.48 14.49 20.44
N TYR A 152 -9.87 14.14 19.31
CA TYR A 152 -8.89 14.98 18.62
C TYR A 152 -9.49 15.69 17.40
N TYR A 153 -9.12 16.96 17.20
CA TYR A 153 -9.68 17.84 16.18
C TYR A 153 -8.62 18.67 15.47
N THR A 154 -8.97 19.21 14.31
CA THR A 154 -8.33 20.40 13.73
C THR A 154 -9.12 21.62 14.18
N LEU A 155 -8.46 22.53 14.90
CA LEU A 155 -9.02 23.79 15.39
C LEU A 155 -8.51 24.96 14.55
N GLY A 156 -9.45 25.83 14.22
CA GLY A 156 -9.18 27.03 13.43
C GLY A 156 -8.90 26.71 11.97
N LYS A 157 -8.93 27.77 11.16
CA LYS A 157 -8.58 27.69 9.74
C LYS A 157 -7.08 27.56 9.60
N ILE A 158 -6.63 26.67 8.73
CA ILE A 158 -5.22 26.61 8.32
C ILE A 158 -5.07 27.47 7.08
N ILE A 159 -4.13 28.41 7.12
CA ILE A 159 -3.81 29.29 5.99
C ILE A 159 -2.42 28.91 5.49
N ARG A 160 -2.31 28.66 4.19
CA ARG A 160 -1.04 28.37 3.53
C ARG A 160 -0.93 29.05 2.18
N LEU A 161 0.27 29.02 1.61
CA LEU A 161 0.52 29.38 0.22
C LEU A 161 0.69 28.11 -0.61
N ASP A 162 0.05 28.05 -1.77
CA ASP A 162 0.34 27.00 -2.74
C ASP A 162 1.65 27.27 -3.50
N ALA A 163 2.01 26.37 -4.41
CA ALA A 163 3.23 26.49 -5.22
C ALA A 163 3.25 27.71 -6.17
N LYS A 164 2.17 28.49 -6.24
CA LYS A 164 2.01 29.70 -7.06
C LYS A 164 1.77 30.95 -6.20
N ASP A 165 2.15 30.90 -4.92
CA ASP A 165 1.95 31.98 -3.93
C ASP A 165 0.48 32.39 -3.73
N LYS A 166 -0.47 31.50 -4.07
CA LYS A 166 -1.89 31.75 -3.81
C LYS A 166 -2.25 31.30 -2.41
N VAL A 167 -2.99 32.14 -1.70
CA VAL A 167 -3.57 31.80 -0.39
C VAL A 167 -4.59 30.68 -0.54
N VAL A 168 -4.37 29.61 0.21
CA VAL A 168 -5.30 28.50 0.40
C VAL A 168 -5.74 28.48 1.86
N THR A 169 -7.06 28.50 2.06
CA THR A 169 -7.69 28.38 3.37
C THR A 169 -8.31 27.00 3.49
N ILE A 170 -7.86 26.24 4.50
CA ILE A 170 -8.38 24.92 4.82
C ILE A 170 -9.36 25.09 5.97
N GLU A 171 -10.63 24.85 5.69
CA GLU A 171 -11.68 24.84 6.71
C GLU A 171 -11.58 23.53 7.51
N PRO A 172 -11.52 23.60 8.86
CA PRO A 172 -11.50 22.40 9.67
C PRO A 172 -12.86 21.69 9.63
N PRO A 173 -12.88 20.35 9.57
CA PRO A 173 -14.12 19.61 9.80
C PRO A 173 -14.56 19.78 11.26
N LEU A 174 -15.88 19.83 11.48
CA LEU A 174 -16.49 19.86 12.82
C LEU A 174 -16.60 18.46 13.45
N LEU A 175 -15.81 17.51 12.96
CA LEU A 175 -15.84 16.11 13.37
C LEU A 175 -14.47 15.71 13.93
N PRO A 176 -14.42 14.73 14.85
CA PRO A 176 -13.16 14.16 15.30
C PRO A 176 -12.34 13.63 14.13
N VAL A 177 -11.01 13.78 14.22
CA VAL A 177 -10.06 13.37 13.17
C VAL A 177 -10.21 11.90 12.81
N VAL A 178 -10.43 11.02 13.81
CA VAL A 178 -10.67 9.59 13.56
C VAL A 178 -11.85 9.36 12.62
N ARG A 179 -12.96 10.08 12.83
CA ARG A 179 -14.16 9.95 12.00
C ARG A 179 -13.92 10.48 10.59
N VAL A 180 -13.26 11.63 10.48
CA VAL A 180 -12.88 12.23 9.20
C VAL A 180 -12.02 11.27 8.37
N CYS A 181 -11.02 10.65 9.00
CA CYS A 181 -10.15 9.67 8.36
C CYS A 181 -10.89 8.40 7.96
N SER A 182 -11.74 7.84 8.82
CA SER A 182 -12.52 6.63 8.52
C SER A 182 -13.50 6.85 7.37
N GLU A 183 -14.30 7.91 7.41
CA GLU A 183 -15.28 8.21 6.35
C GLU A 183 -14.59 8.47 5.00
N PHE A 184 -13.45 9.17 5.00
CA PHE A 184 -12.66 9.37 3.78
C PHE A 184 -12.02 8.08 3.27
N ALA A 185 -11.45 7.26 4.17
CA ALA A 185 -10.80 6.00 3.79
C ALA A 185 -11.80 5.00 3.20
N GLU A 186 -13.02 4.93 3.75
CA GLU A 186 -14.13 4.14 3.19
C GLU A 186 -14.42 4.54 1.74
N ASP A 187 -14.64 5.83 1.50
CA ASP A 187 -14.97 6.38 0.19
C ASP A 187 -13.82 6.16 -0.81
N LEU A 188 -12.57 6.43 -0.39
CA LEU A 188 -11.38 6.29 -1.22
C LEU A 188 -11.16 4.83 -1.62
N CYS A 189 -11.19 3.92 -0.64
CA CYS A 189 -10.94 2.50 -0.89
C CYS A 189 -12.02 1.90 -1.78
N THR A 190 -13.28 2.29 -1.59
CA THR A 190 -14.40 1.87 -2.46
C THR A 190 -14.21 2.37 -3.89
N LEU A 191 -13.87 3.65 -4.07
CA LEU A 191 -13.60 4.23 -5.39
C LEU A 191 -12.43 3.53 -6.09
N MET A 192 -11.33 3.30 -5.37
CA MET A 192 -10.13 2.66 -5.91
C MET A 192 -10.40 1.19 -6.26
N ALA A 193 -11.09 0.44 -5.40
CA ALA A 193 -11.46 -0.94 -5.67
C ALA A 193 -12.34 -1.05 -6.93
N HIS A 194 -13.33 -0.15 -7.08
CA HIS A 194 -14.15 -0.09 -8.28
C HIS A 194 -13.32 0.18 -9.53
N LYS A 195 -12.46 1.20 -9.52
CA LYS A 195 -11.59 1.54 -10.66
C LYS A 195 -10.61 0.42 -11.01
N LEU A 196 -10.03 -0.25 -10.01
CA LEU A 196 -9.13 -1.39 -10.23
C LEU A 196 -9.84 -2.58 -10.88
N GLY A 197 -11.16 -2.70 -10.71
CA GLY A 197 -11.98 -3.74 -11.34
C GLY A 197 -11.82 -3.78 -12.86
N ASP A 198 -11.64 -2.62 -13.49
CA ASP A 198 -11.41 -2.50 -14.95
C ASP A 198 -10.05 -3.07 -15.40
N HIS A 199 -9.17 -3.40 -14.47
CA HIS A 199 -7.81 -3.91 -14.71
C HIS A 199 -7.62 -5.37 -14.26
N CYS A 200 -8.65 -6.03 -13.71
CA CYS A 200 -8.57 -7.43 -13.29
C CYS A 200 -8.19 -8.35 -14.47
N GLY A 201 -7.30 -9.31 -14.22
CA GLY A 201 -6.87 -10.29 -15.22
C GLY A 201 -6.05 -9.73 -16.39
N ARG A 202 -5.62 -8.46 -16.33
CA ARG A 202 -4.72 -7.87 -17.32
C ARG A 202 -3.37 -8.58 -17.33
N SER A 203 -3.05 -9.24 -18.45
CA SER A 203 -1.82 -10.04 -18.59
C SER A 203 -0.54 -9.22 -18.45
N ASP A 204 -0.57 -7.91 -18.73
CA ASP A 204 0.59 -7.02 -18.55
C ASP A 204 0.93 -6.80 -17.06
N LEU A 205 -0.05 -6.94 -16.16
CA LEU A 205 0.09 -6.71 -14.72
C LEU A 205 0.17 -7.99 -13.88
N THR A 206 -0.17 -9.14 -14.45
CA THR A 206 -0.11 -10.45 -13.77
C THR A 206 1.31 -11.02 -13.70
N GLY A 207 1.53 -11.87 -12.71
CA GLY A 207 2.77 -12.62 -12.51
C GLY A 207 3.84 -11.85 -11.73
N ALA A 208 4.99 -12.50 -11.54
CA ALA A 208 6.10 -11.92 -10.80
C ALA A 208 6.77 -10.77 -11.57
N PHE A 209 7.35 -9.83 -10.83
CA PHE A 209 8.08 -8.67 -11.35
C PHE A 209 9.61 -8.86 -11.29
N LEU A 210 10.10 -10.04 -10.92
CA LEU A 210 11.52 -10.30 -10.74
C LEU A 210 12.19 -10.53 -12.11
N ALA A 211 13.14 -9.67 -12.48
CA ALA A 211 14.01 -9.88 -13.62
C ALA A 211 15.26 -10.68 -13.23
N GLU A 212 15.86 -11.39 -14.19
CA GLU A 212 17.09 -12.16 -13.95
C GLU A 212 18.25 -11.27 -13.48
N SER A 213 18.38 -10.07 -14.04
CA SER A 213 19.39 -9.09 -13.62
C SER A 213 19.27 -8.69 -12.15
N MET A 214 18.06 -8.66 -11.59
CA MET A 214 17.85 -8.36 -10.16
C MET A 214 18.37 -9.47 -9.25
N LEU A 215 18.39 -10.72 -9.73
CA LEU A 215 19.02 -11.83 -9.00
C LEU A 215 20.54 -11.73 -9.07
N ASP A 216 21.10 -11.28 -10.19
CA ASP A 216 22.53 -11.08 -10.33
C ASP A 216 23.01 -9.98 -9.36
N ASP A 217 22.30 -8.86 -9.27
CA ASP A 217 22.54 -7.80 -8.27
C ASP A 217 22.49 -8.35 -6.83
N PHE A 218 21.56 -9.26 -6.55
CA PHE A 218 21.48 -9.92 -5.24
C PHE A 218 22.71 -10.79 -4.95
N PHE A 219 23.19 -11.56 -5.93
CA PHE A 219 24.38 -12.40 -5.76
C PHE A 219 25.68 -11.60 -5.65
N ASP A 220 25.74 -10.43 -6.28
CA ASP A 220 26.91 -9.55 -6.26
C ASP A 220 26.95 -8.63 -5.03
N SER A 221 25.81 -8.43 -4.35
CA SER A 221 25.72 -7.60 -3.16
C SER A 221 26.56 -8.10 -1.99
N SER A 222 27.42 -7.25 -1.44
CA SER A 222 28.20 -7.54 -0.21
C SER A 222 27.34 -7.53 1.06
N LEU A 223 26.11 -7.03 0.98
CA LEU A 223 25.15 -7.00 2.10
C LEU A 223 24.43 -8.34 2.27
N VAL A 224 24.40 -9.17 1.23
CA VAL A 224 23.76 -10.49 1.28
C VAL A 224 24.76 -11.49 1.87
N PRO A 225 24.42 -12.18 2.97
CA PRO A 225 25.29 -13.21 3.55
C PRO A 225 25.56 -14.34 2.55
N GLU A 226 26.80 -14.85 2.52
CA GLU A 226 27.20 -15.86 1.51
C GLU A 226 26.37 -17.15 1.60
N PHE A 227 25.96 -17.57 2.80
CA PHE A 227 25.09 -18.75 2.96
C PHE A 227 23.74 -18.59 2.22
N ALA A 228 23.18 -17.38 2.16
CA ALA A 228 21.93 -17.11 1.47
C ALA A 228 22.14 -17.13 -0.06
N LYS A 229 23.29 -16.65 -0.53
CA LYS A 229 23.70 -16.74 -1.94
C LYS A 229 23.87 -18.19 -2.36
N GLU A 230 24.56 -19.01 -1.55
CA GLU A 230 24.75 -20.43 -1.82
C GLU A 230 23.42 -21.20 -1.88
N LEU A 231 22.52 -20.95 -0.93
CA LEU A 231 21.18 -21.56 -0.91
C LEU A 231 20.40 -21.27 -2.20
N LEU A 232 20.45 -20.02 -2.66
CA LEU A 232 19.72 -19.58 -3.85
C LEU A 232 20.40 -19.96 -5.17
N ARG A 233 21.73 -20.01 -5.24
CA ARG A 233 22.46 -20.47 -6.45
C ARG A 233 22.06 -21.89 -6.84
N GLY A 234 21.89 -22.78 -5.86
CA GLY A 234 21.45 -24.16 -6.09
C GLY A 234 20.01 -24.30 -6.62
N GLN A 235 19.17 -23.27 -6.44
CA GLN A 235 17.74 -23.30 -6.80
C GLN A 235 17.36 -22.25 -7.85
N LYS A 236 18.29 -21.39 -8.29
CA LYS A 236 18.05 -20.21 -9.16
C LYS A 236 17.14 -20.52 -10.35
N LYS A 237 17.48 -21.55 -11.13
CA LYS A 237 16.72 -21.93 -12.34
C LYS A 237 15.30 -22.39 -12.00
N GLN A 238 15.12 -23.17 -10.93
CA GLN A 238 13.79 -23.63 -10.51
C GLN A 238 12.93 -22.48 -9.97
N SER A 239 13.52 -21.57 -9.19
CA SER A 239 12.82 -20.39 -8.68
C SER A 239 12.40 -19.44 -9.80
N LEU A 240 13.27 -19.19 -10.79
CA LEU A 240 12.93 -18.39 -11.96
C LEU A 240 11.78 -18.99 -12.77
N LEU A 241 11.82 -20.30 -13.03
CA LEU A 241 10.74 -21.00 -13.72
C LEU A 241 9.42 -20.93 -12.95
N ALA A 242 9.45 -21.13 -11.63
CA ALA A 242 8.26 -21.02 -10.79
C ALA A 242 7.67 -19.60 -10.78
N LEU A 243 8.53 -18.57 -10.78
CA LEU A 243 8.09 -17.16 -10.84
C LEU A 243 7.49 -16.80 -12.21
N GLN A 244 8.06 -17.32 -13.30
CA GLN A 244 7.55 -17.13 -14.66
C GLN A 244 6.21 -17.84 -14.88
N GLN A 245 5.99 -18.98 -14.22
CA GLN A 245 4.75 -19.75 -14.27
C GLN A 245 3.69 -19.26 -13.27
N SER A 246 4.00 -18.23 -12.47
CA SER A 246 3.08 -17.70 -11.48
C SER A 246 1.92 -16.95 -12.14
N ASN A 247 0.70 -17.43 -11.92
CA ASN A 247 -0.54 -16.75 -12.31
C ASN A 247 -1.03 -15.78 -11.21
N HIS A 248 -0.10 -15.19 -10.45
CA HIS A 248 -0.46 -14.25 -9.40
C HIS A 248 -1.18 -13.02 -10.00
N ASP A 249 -2.37 -12.73 -9.49
CA ASP A 249 -3.15 -11.54 -9.86
C ASP A 249 -3.04 -10.49 -8.75
N PRO A 250 -2.08 -9.55 -8.85
CA PRO A 250 -1.87 -8.54 -7.83
C PRO A 250 -3.00 -7.50 -7.78
N ILE A 251 -3.78 -7.34 -8.84
CA ILE A 251 -4.90 -6.39 -8.88
C ILE A 251 -6.06 -6.93 -8.04
N THR A 252 -6.39 -8.22 -8.18
CA THR A 252 -7.40 -8.88 -7.35
C THR A 252 -7.04 -8.85 -5.86
N ASP A 253 -5.76 -9.08 -5.54
CA ASP A 253 -5.25 -8.93 -4.17
C ASP A 253 -5.43 -7.50 -3.63
N ALA A 254 -5.10 -6.49 -4.43
CA ALA A 254 -5.25 -5.09 -4.04
C ALA A 254 -6.72 -4.69 -3.84
N ILE A 255 -7.64 -5.13 -4.71
CA ILE A 255 -9.08 -4.92 -4.57
C ILE A 255 -9.59 -5.56 -3.28
N THR A 256 -9.15 -6.78 -2.99
CA THR A 256 -9.53 -7.51 -1.78
C THR A 256 -9.13 -6.71 -0.54
N GLU A 257 -7.88 -6.23 -0.49
CA GLU A 257 -7.39 -5.45 0.64
C GLU A 257 -8.12 -4.10 0.76
N LEU A 258 -8.33 -3.35 -0.33
CA LEU A 258 -9.09 -2.10 -0.31
C LEU A 258 -10.52 -2.31 0.21
N THR A 259 -11.17 -3.39 -0.21
CA THR A 259 -12.52 -3.75 0.25
C THR A 259 -12.53 -4.08 1.75
N GLN A 260 -11.48 -4.72 2.26
CA GLN A 260 -11.33 -4.98 3.70
C GLN A 260 -11.13 -3.67 4.48
N VAL A 261 -10.34 -2.72 3.96
CA VAL A 261 -10.17 -1.40 4.59
C VAL A 261 -11.49 -0.64 4.62
N ALA A 262 -12.23 -0.61 3.51
CA ALA A 262 -13.54 0.03 3.46
C ALA A 262 -14.52 -0.59 4.48
N SER A 263 -14.54 -1.93 4.57
CA SER A 263 -15.38 -2.65 5.53
C SER A 263 -14.99 -2.37 6.98
N TYR A 264 -13.69 -2.29 7.27
CA TYR A 264 -13.19 -1.88 8.58
C TYR A 264 -13.72 -0.49 8.97
N CYS A 265 -13.66 0.48 8.05
CA CYS A 265 -14.14 1.83 8.27
C CYS A 265 -15.65 1.87 8.53
N ALA A 266 -16.44 1.14 7.75
CA ALA A 266 -17.91 1.08 7.90
C ALA A 266 -18.35 0.43 9.22
N SER A 267 -17.53 -0.45 9.79
CA SER A 267 -17.78 -1.13 11.06
C SER A 267 -17.26 -0.39 12.30
N SER A 268 -16.43 0.65 12.11
CA SER A 268 -15.77 1.36 13.19
C SER A 268 -16.62 2.57 13.66
N PRO A 269 -16.96 2.66 14.96
CA PRO A 269 -17.80 3.73 15.51
C PRO A 269 -17.10 5.09 15.65
#